data_AF-A0A9X3N889-F1
#
_entry.id   AF-A0A9X3N889-F1
#
_cell.length_a   1.000
_cell.length_b   1.000
_cell.length_c   1.000
_cell.angle_alpha   90.00
_cell.angle_beta   90.00
_cell.angle_gamma   90.00
#
_symmetry.space_group_name_H-M   'P 1'
#
loop_
_entity.id
_entity.type
_entity.pdbx_description
1 polymer ?
#
loop_
_entity_poly.entity_id
_entity_poly.type
_entity_poly.pdbx_seq_one_letter_code
_entity_poly.pdbx_strand_id
1 'polypeptide(L)'
;MPGRYALIAASAGDEDATALAGILGDPERGDFTVERTDEPDAIARFLAVRTPDDVVLVLTDGVPVDVSGCRSTHVLVLATDERTELDTRPGRALIAGAPTRAVVRALRDGRADGNADGEVTAGELHNRMSHTLQLQLHDGLETPFVVSRTRRKPRQAPADDRGSWDRDWRRGCVVAGVVALLGSLPLAWMFGATGLEYAFGEGTAWPSRIVPLACLAAALAGIVNLATRRGGTWIVLLASIGAGALWAFLNRFEAPDPGLGTLFAGAGLALLLVGAYDALRKWPETVGLACAGGAIVAYQLAGPRNWVWIVLGAAALAGGAFAFLRR
;
A
#
# COMPACT_ATOMS: atom_id res chain seq x y z
N MET A 1 -20.23 -36.61 7.85
CA MET A 1 -19.52 -35.64 7.00
C MET A 1 -18.13 -36.20 6.74
N PRO A 2 -17.61 -36.08 5.51
CA PRO A 2 -16.24 -36.49 5.22
C PRO A 2 -15.25 -35.75 6.12
N GLY A 3 -14.28 -36.47 6.68
CA GLY A 3 -13.23 -35.87 7.51
C GLY A 3 -12.04 -35.41 6.65
N ARG A 4 -11.32 -34.41 7.13
CA ARG A 4 -10.04 -33.96 6.56
C ARG A 4 -8.93 -34.41 7.49
N TYR A 5 -8.04 -35.27 7.01
CA TYR A 5 -6.95 -35.84 7.80
C TYR A 5 -5.60 -35.57 7.15
N ALA A 6 -4.62 -35.16 7.96
CA ALA A 6 -3.26 -34.95 7.50
C ALA A 6 -2.30 -35.80 8.33
N LEU A 7 -1.36 -36.47 7.66
CA LEU A 7 -0.28 -37.22 8.28
C LEU A 7 1.05 -36.57 7.89
N ILE A 8 1.90 -36.29 8.87
CA ILE A 8 3.26 -35.82 8.63
C ILE A 8 4.22 -36.91 9.10
N ALA A 9 4.75 -37.66 8.14
CA ALA A 9 5.74 -38.71 8.31
C ALA A 9 7.16 -38.12 8.31
N ALA A 10 7.63 -37.68 9.48
CA ALA A 10 8.92 -37.00 9.64
C ALA A 10 9.53 -37.28 11.02
N SER A 11 10.86 -37.28 11.11
CA SER A 11 11.59 -37.53 12.35
C SER A 11 11.24 -36.54 13.47
N ALA A 12 11.31 -37.02 14.72
CA ALA A 12 11.10 -36.19 15.90
C ALA A 12 12.07 -34.97 15.94
N GLY A 13 11.53 -33.79 16.23
CA GLY A 13 12.32 -32.55 16.38
C GLY A 13 12.39 -31.64 15.16
N ASP A 14 11.77 -32.01 14.04
CA ASP A 14 11.67 -31.11 12.88
C ASP A 14 10.74 -29.91 13.17
N GLU A 15 11.33 -28.71 13.16
CA GLU A 15 10.64 -27.43 13.34
C GLU A 15 9.68 -27.14 12.17
N ASP A 16 10.06 -27.52 10.95
CA ASP A 16 9.24 -27.29 9.75
C ASP A 16 8.01 -28.22 9.78
N ALA A 17 8.16 -29.49 10.17
CA ALA A 17 7.02 -30.38 10.42
C ALA A 17 6.06 -29.84 11.49
N THR A 18 6.60 -29.21 12.54
CA THR A 18 5.79 -28.58 13.60
C THR A 18 5.03 -27.37 13.07
N ALA A 19 5.70 -26.52 12.29
CA ALA A 19 5.09 -25.38 11.63
C ALA A 19 3.99 -25.80 10.64
N LEU A 20 4.23 -26.87 9.87
CA LEU A 20 3.28 -27.42 8.92
C LEU A 20 2.03 -27.95 9.63
N ALA A 21 2.21 -28.70 10.72
CA ALA A 21 1.10 -29.20 11.52
C ALA A 21 0.20 -28.06 12.02
N GLY A 22 0.80 -26.95 12.46
CA GLY A 22 0.05 -25.76 12.87
C GLY A 22 -0.74 -25.11 11.73
N ILE A 23 -0.22 -25.11 10.49
CA ILE A 23 -0.92 -24.53 9.33
C ILE A 23 -2.07 -25.44 8.87
N LEU A 24 -1.85 -26.75 8.83
CA LEU A 24 -2.84 -27.73 8.40
C LEU A 24 -3.96 -27.89 9.44
N GLY A 25 -3.62 -27.83 10.73
CA GLY A 25 -4.58 -27.97 11.83
C GLY A 25 -5.35 -26.69 12.18
N ASP A 26 -4.96 -25.52 11.65
CA ASP A 26 -5.71 -24.28 11.87
C ASP A 26 -7.11 -24.39 11.21
N PRO A 27 -8.22 -24.31 11.99
CA PRO A 27 -9.58 -24.41 11.47
C PRO A 27 -9.92 -23.34 10.42
N GLU A 28 -9.25 -22.19 10.46
CA GLU A 28 -9.46 -21.12 9.48
C GLU A 28 -8.62 -21.31 8.20
N ARG A 29 -7.71 -22.29 8.17
CA ARG A 29 -6.77 -22.50 7.05
C ARG A 29 -6.88 -23.90 6.46
N GLY A 30 -6.35 -24.91 7.14
CA GLY A 30 -6.31 -26.27 6.62
C GLY A 30 -7.50 -27.12 7.05
N ASP A 31 -7.97 -26.91 8.29
CA ASP A 31 -9.05 -27.67 8.92
C ASP A 31 -8.81 -29.20 8.86
N PHE A 32 -7.55 -29.62 8.97
CA PHE A 32 -7.17 -31.04 9.03
C PHE A 32 -7.02 -31.49 10.47
N THR A 33 -7.46 -32.72 10.76
CA THR A 33 -6.97 -33.46 11.92
C THR A 33 -5.57 -33.96 11.60
N VAL A 34 -4.55 -33.40 12.26
CA VAL A 34 -3.14 -33.68 11.96
C VAL A 34 -2.56 -34.71 12.91
N GLU A 35 -1.94 -35.75 12.37
CA GLU A 35 -1.12 -36.72 13.10
C GLU A 35 0.34 -36.65 12.64
N ARG A 36 1.27 -36.88 13.57
CA ARG A 36 2.72 -36.88 13.32
C ARG A 36 3.30 -38.19 13.81
N THR A 37 4.12 -38.82 13.00
CA THR A 37 4.81 -40.06 13.36
C THR A 37 5.96 -40.32 12.41
N ASP A 38 6.98 -41.05 12.82
CA ASP A 38 8.01 -41.63 11.96
C ASP A 38 7.94 -43.16 11.94
N GLU A 39 6.96 -43.76 12.64
CA GLU A 39 6.78 -45.19 12.75
C GLU A 39 5.95 -45.74 11.57
N PRO A 40 6.50 -46.64 10.73
CA PRO A 40 5.78 -47.21 9.58
C PRO A 40 4.45 -47.88 9.98
N ASP A 41 4.39 -48.53 11.14
CA ASP A 41 3.18 -49.17 11.64
C ASP A 41 2.08 -48.16 12.00
N ALA A 42 2.47 -47.00 12.53
CA ALA A 42 1.53 -45.92 12.83
C ALA A 42 0.97 -45.29 11.53
N ILE A 43 1.82 -45.13 10.52
CA ILE A 43 1.43 -44.67 9.17
C ILE A 43 0.39 -45.62 8.57
N ALA A 44 0.66 -46.93 8.59
CA ALA A 44 -0.27 -47.94 8.08
C ALA A 44 -1.61 -47.92 8.83
N ARG A 45 -1.59 -47.83 10.18
CA ARG A 45 -2.81 -47.72 10.99
C ARG A 45 -3.61 -46.46 10.66
N PHE A 46 -2.95 -45.32 10.50
CA PHE A 46 -3.61 -44.06 10.14
C PHE A 46 -4.34 -44.16 8.81
N LEU A 47 -3.70 -44.76 7.79
CA LEU A 47 -4.25 -44.90 6.45
C LEU A 47 -5.40 -45.92 6.37
N ALA A 48 -5.29 -47.03 7.12
CA ALA A 48 -6.25 -48.13 7.10
C ALA A 48 -7.63 -47.76 7.67
N VAL A 49 -7.70 -46.81 8.60
CA VAL A 49 -8.97 -46.38 9.23
C VAL A 49 -9.73 -45.33 8.42
N ARG A 50 -9.15 -44.81 7.33
CA ARG A 50 -9.80 -43.81 6.48
C ARG A 50 -10.95 -44.42 5.68
N THR A 51 -11.97 -43.60 5.44
CA THR A 51 -13.14 -43.95 4.65
C THR A 51 -13.03 -43.41 3.21
N PRO A 52 -13.81 -43.93 2.26
CA PRO A 52 -13.75 -43.50 0.85
C PRO A 52 -13.96 -42.00 0.62
N ASP A 53 -14.74 -41.35 1.48
CA ASP A 53 -15.10 -39.94 1.36
C ASP A 53 -14.12 -39.00 2.06
N ASP A 54 -13.18 -39.52 2.85
CA ASP A 54 -12.22 -38.71 3.58
C ASP A 54 -11.21 -38.03 2.64
N VAL A 55 -10.80 -36.81 2.96
CA VAL A 55 -9.71 -36.11 2.29
C VAL A 55 -8.43 -36.34 3.08
N VAL A 56 -7.45 -36.98 2.45
CA VAL A 56 -6.22 -37.42 3.12
C VAL A 56 -5.02 -36.71 2.50
N LEU A 57 -4.26 -36.00 3.33
CA LEU A 57 -2.97 -35.41 2.97
C LEU A 57 -1.86 -36.17 3.69
N VAL A 58 -0.86 -36.67 2.96
CA VAL A 58 0.32 -37.30 3.55
C VAL A 58 1.54 -36.51 3.14
N LEU A 59 2.26 -35.98 4.12
CA LEU A 59 3.60 -35.45 3.91
C LEU A 59 4.62 -36.50 4.36
N THR A 60 5.60 -36.81 3.52
CA THR A 60 6.72 -37.68 3.91
C THR A 60 8.05 -36.99 3.71
N ASP A 61 8.86 -37.01 4.76
CA ASP A 61 10.24 -36.55 4.75
C ASP A 61 11.21 -37.68 5.10
N GLY A 62 11.75 -38.33 4.07
CA GLY A 62 12.69 -39.44 4.22
C GLY A 62 12.10 -40.74 4.80
N VAL A 63 10.78 -40.81 5.02
CA VAL A 63 10.09 -42.00 5.55
C VAL A 63 9.27 -42.68 4.44
N PRO A 64 9.55 -43.92 4.03
CA PRO A 64 8.75 -44.59 3.01
C PRO A 64 7.28 -44.70 3.45
N VAL A 65 6.35 -44.26 2.59
CA VAL A 65 4.91 -44.36 2.83
C VAL A 65 4.26 -45.20 1.75
N ASP A 66 3.56 -46.25 2.16
CA ASP A 66 2.67 -47.02 1.28
C ASP A 66 1.20 -46.61 1.52
N VAL A 67 0.57 -46.03 0.51
CA VAL A 67 -0.85 -45.64 0.56
C VAL A 67 -1.80 -46.69 -0.03
N SER A 68 -1.30 -47.86 -0.43
CA SER A 68 -2.11 -48.94 -0.98
C SER A 68 -3.26 -49.36 -0.04
N GLY A 69 -3.00 -49.33 1.28
CA GLY A 69 -3.98 -49.61 2.32
C GLY A 69 -5.00 -48.50 2.61
N CYS A 70 -4.87 -47.32 2.00
CA CYS A 70 -5.80 -46.22 2.21
C CYS A 70 -7.06 -46.38 1.35
N ARG A 71 -8.23 -46.45 2.00
CA ARG A 71 -9.52 -46.59 1.31
C ARG A 71 -10.07 -45.28 0.76
N SER A 72 -9.50 -44.14 1.17
CA SER A 72 -9.90 -42.83 0.66
C SER A 72 -9.68 -42.75 -0.85
N THR A 73 -10.63 -42.11 -1.52
CA THR A 73 -10.58 -41.79 -2.94
C THR A 73 -9.99 -40.39 -3.19
N HIS A 74 -9.54 -39.67 -2.16
CA HIS A 74 -9.01 -38.32 -2.26
C HIS A 74 -7.72 -38.23 -1.44
N VAL A 75 -6.60 -38.65 -2.04
CA VAL A 75 -5.29 -38.73 -1.36
C VAL A 75 -4.26 -37.87 -2.09
N LEU A 76 -3.68 -36.90 -1.39
CA LEU A 76 -2.52 -36.15 -1.85
C LEU A 76 -1.28 -36.56 -1.05
N VAL A 77 -0.23 -37.00 -1.73
CA VAL A 77 1.08 -37.27 -1.13
C VAL A 77 2.06 -36.17 -1.52
N LEU A 78 2.75 -35.62 -0.54
CA LEU A 78 3.83 -34.65 -0.71
C LEU A 78 5.11 -35.32 -0.20
N ALA A 79 6.05 -35.62 -1.10
CA ALA A 79 7.26 -36.35 -0.77
C ALA A 79 8.50 -35.50 -0.98
N THR A 80 9.42 -35.52 -0.02
CA THR A 80 10.70 -34.80 -0.15
C THR A 80 11.65 -35.47 -1.15
N ASP A 81 11.59 -36.80 -1.29
CA ASP A 81 12.36 -37.55 -2.27
C ASP A 81 11.71 -37.49 -3.66
N GLU A 82 12.47 -37.01 -4.65
CA GLU A 82 12.10 -36.94 -6.07
C GLU A 82 11.85 -38.33 -6.70
N ARG A 83 12.41 -39.39 -6.12
CA ARG A 83 12.26 -40.77 -6.62
C ARG A 83 11.06 -41.50 -6.03
N THR A 84 10.28 -40.82 -5.20
CA THR A 84 9.06 -41.40 -4.65
C THR A 84 8.10 -41.74 -5.79
N GLU A 85 7.65 -42.98 -5.84
CA GLU A 85 6.64 -43.42 -6.80
C GLU A 85 5.31 -43.64 -6.09
N LEU A 86 4.23 -43.23 -6.73
CA LEU A 86 2.87 -43.46 -6.27
C LEU A 86 2.03 -44.04 -7.41
N ASP A 87 1.24 -45.08 -7.13
CA ASP A 87 0.22 -45.55 -8.05
C ASP A 87 -0.87 -44.48 -8.21
N THR A 88 -0.75 -43.69 -9.27
CA THR A 88 -1.60 -42.54 -9.59
C THR A 88 -2.87 -43.01 -10.29
N ARG A 89 -3.80 -43.50 -9.48
CA ARG A 89 -5.18 -43.77 -9.89
C ARG A 89 -6.05 -42.52 -9.73
N PRO A 90 -7.22 -42.45 -10.39
CA PRO A 90 -8.18 -41.38 -10.16
C PRO A 90 -8.41 -41.13 -8.67
N GLY A 91 -8.34 -39.86 -8.26
CA GLY A 91 -8.45 -39.44 -6.88
C GLY A 91 -7.16 -39.44 -6.06
N ARG A 92 -6.02 -39.78 -6.67
CA ARG A 92 -4.70 -39.76 -6.01
C ARG A 92 -3.73 -38.86 -6.75
N ALA A 93 -2.95 -38.09 -5.99
CA ALA A 93 -1.90 -37.25 -6.53
C ALA A 93 -0.62 -37.33 -5.69
N LEU A 94 0.52 -37.15 -6.35
CA LEU A 94 1.84 -37.06 -5.75
C LEU A 94 2.54 -35.78 -6.23
N ILE A 95 3.11 -35.02 -5.29
CA ILE A 95 4.12 -34.00 -5.57
C ILE A 95 5.44 -34.49 -4.98
N ALA A 96 6.34 -34.97 -5.83
CA ALA A 96 7.67 -35.41 -5.44
C ALA A 96 8.70 -34.27 -5.51
N GLY A 97 9.75 -34.36 -4.68
CA GLY A 97 10.76 -33.32 -4.55
C GLY A 97 10.31 -32.10 -3.76
N ALA A 98 9.27 -32.23 -2.92
CA ALA A 98 8.66 -31.13 -2.17
C ALA A 98 9.18 -31.08 -0.71
N PRO A 99 10.33 -30.44 -0.42
CA PRO A 99 10.87 -30.34 0.93
C PRO A 99 9.87 -29.66 1.87
N THR A 100 9.75 -30.18 3.10
CA THR A 100 8.82 -29.70 4.14
C THR A 100 8.87 -28.18 4.29
N ARG A 101 10.07 -27.61 4.30
CA ARG A 101 10.30 -26.16 4.37
C ARG A 101 9.68 -25.37 3.21
N ALA A 102 9.75 -25.89 1.98
CA ALA A 102 9.17 -25.24 0.81
C ALA A 102 7.63 -25.29 0.86
N VAL A 103 7.07 -26.41 1.32
CA VAL A 103 5.61 -26.53 1.56
C VAL A 103 5.17 -25.53 2.61
N VAL A 104 5.85 -25.47 3.76
CA VAL A 104 5.58 -24.49 4.82
C VAL A 104 5.64 -23.07 4.28
N ARG A 105 6.67 -22.74 3.50
CA ARG A 105 6.83 -21.41 2.90
C ARG A 105 5.69 -21.08 1.92
N ALA A 106 5.38 -22.00 0.99
CA ALA A 106 4.32 -21.81 0.00
C ALA A 106 2.93 -21.63 0.64
N LEU A 107 2.69 -22.31 1.76
CA LEU A 107 1.46 -22.17 2.54
C LEU A 107 1.47 -20.91 3.43
N ARG A 108 2.61 -20.53 4.02
CA ARG A 108 2.74 -19.31 4.85
C ARG A 108 2.61 -18.02 4.04
N ASP A 109 3.23 -17.96 2.86
CA ASP A 109 3.37 -16.73 2.08
C ASP A 109 2.04 -16.21 1.52
N GLY A 110 0.97 -17.01 1.57
CA GLY A 110 -0.40 -16.51 1.62
C GLY A 110 -0.89 -15.69 0.42
N ARG A 111 -0.21 -15.72 -0.73
CA ARG A 111 -0.67 -15.05 -1.93
C ARG A 111 -1.81 -15.85 -2.53
N ALA A 112 -3.03 -15.29 -2.58
CA ALA A 112 -4.10 -15.88 -3.37
C ALA A 112 -3.86 -15.52 -4.84
N ASP A 113 -2.95 -16.24 -5.49
CA ASP A 113 -2.73 -16.08 -6.93
C ASP A 113 -3.84 -16.87 -7.64
N GLY A 114 -4.93 -16.19 -7.99
CA GLY A 114 -5.89 -16.66 -9.01
C GLY A 114 -7.34 -16.84 -8.58
N ASN A 115 -7.64 -17.33 -7.36
CA ASN A 115 -9.02 -17.65 -6.97
C ASN A 115 -9.64 -16.64 -5.99
N ALA A 116 -10.89 -16.24 -6.27
CA ALA A 116 -11.68 -15.31 -5.45
C ALA A 116 -11.86 -15.80 -4.00
N ASP A 117 -11.80 -17.12 -3.80
CA ASP A 117 -12.06 -17.83 -2.55
C ASP A 117 -10.82 -18.04 -1.67
N GLY A 118 -9.61 -17.72 -2.17
CA GLY A 118 -8.36 -17.82 -1.39
C GLY A 118 -7.90 -19.26 -1.11
N GLU A 119 -8.46 -20.25 -1.81
CA GLU A 119 -8.09 -21.66 -1.70
C GLU A 119 -6.76 -21.96 -2.39
N VAL A 120 -5.93 -22.77 -1.75
CA VAL A 120 -4.67 -23.30 -2.28
C VAL A 120 -4.92 -24.75 -2.68
N THR A 121 -5.05 -25.00 -3.97
CA THR A 121 -5.20 -26.36 -4.52
C THR A 121 -3.85 -27.07 -4.63
N ALA A 122 -3.85 -28.39 -4.85
CA ALA A 122 -2.62 -29.16 -5.12
C ALA A 122 -1.83 -28.59 -6.31
N GLY A 123 -2.51 -28.26 -7.41
CA GLY A 123 -1.87 -27.63 -8.59
C GLY A 123 -1.31 -26.24 -8.30
N GLU A 124 -2.01 -25.44 -7.51
CA GLU A 124 -1.51 -24.11 -7.08
C GLU A 124 -0.31 -24.24 -6.14
N LEU A 125 -0.33 -25.20 -5.21
CA LEU A 125 0.80 -25.51 -4.34
C LEU A 125 2.02 -25.95 -5.17
N HIS A 126 1.84 -26.83 -6.15
CA HIS A 126 2.89 -27.22 -7.09
C HIS A 126 3.45 -26.00 -7.83
N ASN A 127 2.60 -25.17 -8.43
CA ASN A 127 3.04 -24.00 -9.19
C ASN A 127 3.90 -23.06 -8.34
N ARG A 128 3.47 -22.75 -7.11
CA ARG A 128 4.23 -21.89 -6.18
C ARG A 128 5.63 -22.42 -5.89
N MET A 129 5.75 -23.73 -5.69
CA MET A 129 7.04 -24.34 -5.34
C MET A 129 7.92 -24.55 -6.58
N SER A 130 7.33 -24.83 -7.74
CA SER A 130 8.01 -25.11 -9.01
C SER A 130 8.86 -23.95 -9.54
N HIS A 131 8.55 -22.71 -9.14
CA HIS A 131 9.37 -21.53 -9.45
C HIS A 131 10.76 -21.56 -8.82
N THR A 132 10.96 -22.40 -7.80
CA THR A 132 12.22 -22.48 -7.03
C THR A 132 12.84 -23.88 -7.03
N LEU A 133 12.08 -24.91 -7.40
CA LEU A 133 12.45 -26.31 -7.28
C LEU A 133 12.02 -27.08 -8.54
N GLN A 134 12.77 -28.11 -8.91
CA GLN A 134 12.31 -29.07 -9.91
C GLN A 134 11.38 -30.07 -9.21
N LEU A 135 10.09 -29.96 -9.48
CA LEU A 135 9.06 -30.81 -8.89
C LEU A 135 8.46 -31.73 -9.95
N GLN A 136 8.06 -32.93 -9.51
CA GLN A 136 7.28 -33.84 -10.33
C GLN A 136 5.87 -33.93 -9.77
N LEU A 137 4.89 -33.48 -10.56
CA LEU A 137 3.47 -33.64 -10.25
C LEU A 137 2.94 -34.85 -11.03
N HIS A 138 2.47 -35.85 -10.30
CA HIS A 138 1.69 -36.95 -10.85
C HIS A 138 0.26 -36.80 -10.35
N ASP A 139 -0.66 -36.39 -11.22
CA ASP A 139 -2.02 -35.99 -10.82
C ASP A 139 -3.10 -36.91 -11.43
N GLY A 140 -3.94 -37.46 -10.56
CA GLY A 140 -5.18 -38.15 -10.90
C GLY A 140 -6.42 -37.51 -10.27
N LEU A 141 -6.32 -36.31 -9.70
CA LEU A 141 -7.44 -35.65 -9.00
C LEU A 141 -8.45 -35.09 -10.01
N GLU A 142 -9.64 -35.68 -10.06
CA GLU A 142 -10.75 -35.17 -10.88
C GLU A 142 -11.36 -33.87 -10.31
N THR A 143 -11.19 -33.63 -9.01
CA THR A 143 -11.71 -32.46 -8.28
C THR A 143 -10.57 -31.64 -7.66
N PRO A 144 -10.75 -30.32 -7.46
CA PRO A 144 -9.71 -29.48 -6.87
C PRO A 144 -9.44 -29.90 -5.41
N PHE A 145 -8.31 -30.56 -5.17
CA PHE A 145 -7.86 -30.90 -3.82
C PHE A 145 -7.35 -29.64 -3.11
N VAL A 146 -8.14 -29.12 -2.16
CA VAL A 146 -7.80 -27.91 -1.39
C VAL A 146 -6.91 -28.28 -0.20
N VAL A 147 -5.64 -27.89 -0.26
CA VAL A 147 -4.62 -28.14 0.77
C VAL A 147 -4.71 -27.13 1.91
N SER A 148 -5.03 -25.88 1.62
CA SER A 148 -5.15 -24.83 2.64
C SER A 148 -5.98 -23.66 2.11
N ARG A 149 -6.46 -22.83 3.03
CA ARG A 149 -7.05 -21.52 2.74
C ARG A 149 -6.14 -20.42 3.23
N THR A 150 -5.99 -19.40 2.40
CA THR A 150 -5.29 -18.18 2.77
C THR A 150 -6.26 -17.23 3.47
N ARG A 151 -5.93 -16.78 4.69
CA ARG A 151 -6.68 -15.69 5.32
C ARG A 151 -6.54 -14.46 4.42
N ARG A 152 -7.66 -13.95 3.93
CA ARG A 152 -7.72 -12.70 3.16
C ARG A 152 -7.21 -11.56 4.03
N LYS A 153 -5.91 -11.26 4.01
CA LYS A 153 -5.47 -9.90 4.31
C LYS A 153 -5.98 -9.05 3.13
N PRO A 154 -6.70 -7.94 3.37
CA PRO A 154 -7.06 -7.04 2.28
C PRO A 154 -5.79 -6.74 1.50
N ARG A 155 -5.81 -7.08 0.20
CA ARG A 155 -4.67 -6.94 -0.71
C ARG A 155 -4.10 -5.53 -0.54
N GLN A 156 -3.04 -5.38 0.24
CA GLN A 156 -2.08 -4.34 -0.03
C GLN A 156 -1.48 -4.78 -1.36
N ALA A 157 -1.93 -4.12 -2.44
CA ALA A 157 -1.35 -4.33 -3.76
C ALA A 157 0.17 -4.32 -3.62
N PRO A 158 0.90 -5.21 -4.32
CA PRO A 158 2.36 -5.14 -4.34
C PRO A 158 2.70 -3.68 -4.60
N ALA A 159 3.41 -3.06 -3.67
CA ALA A 159 3.83 -1.69 -3.84
C ALA A 159 4.73 -1.71 -5.07
N ASP A 160 4.23 -1.21 -6.20
CA ASP A 160 5.09 -0.79 -7.28
C ASP A 160 6.12 0.15 -6.64
N ASP A 161 7.39 -0.25 -6.60
CA ASP A 161 8.49 0.57 -6.05
C ASP A 161 8.63 1.92 -6.77
N ARG A 162 7.98 2.09 -7.92
CA ARG A 162 7.84 3.39 -8.60
C ARG A 162 6.93 4.36 -7.83
N GLY A 163 5.91 3.85 -7.13
CA GLY A 163 4.97 4.64 -6.35
C GLY A 163 5.45 4.97 -4.93
N SER A 164 6.43 4.24 -4.39
CA SER A 164 7.09 4.58 -3.12
C SER A 164 8.04 5.77 -3.31
N TRP A 165 8.83 5.77 -4.38
CA TRP A 165 9.74 6.87 -4.69
C TRP A 165 9.02 8.19 -4.96
N ASP A 166 7.95 8.18 -5.77
CA ASP A 166 7.15 9.39 -6.04
C ASP A 166 6.46 9.90 -4.75
N ARG A 167 6.02 9.00 -3.87
CA ARG A 167 5.40 9.36 -2.58
C ARG A 167 6.41 9.96 -1.60
N ASP A 168 7.61 9.41 -1.52
CA ASP A 168 8.65 9.90 -0.62
C ASP A 168 9.30 11.19 -1.14
N TRP A 169 9.44 11.33 -2.46
CA TRP A 169 9.78 12.59 -3.13
C TRP A 169 8.80 13.71 -2.77
N ARG A 170 7.49 13.45 -2.91
CA ARG A 170 6.44 14.44 -2.58
C ARG A 170 6.40 14.79 -1.10
N ARG A 171 6.66 13.84 -0.20
CA ARG A 171 6.84 14.12 1.22
C ARG A 171 8.04 15.03 1.45
N GLY A 172 9.15 14.77 0.76
CA GLY A 172 10.31 15.65 0.72
C GLY A 172 9.94 17.07 0.30
N CYS A 173 9.10 17.24 -0.73
CA CYS A 173 8.59 18.54 -1.16
C CYS A 173 7.73 19.23 -0.07
N VAL A 174 6.84 18.51 0.63
CA VAL A 174 6.05 19.11 1.73
C VAL A 174 6.98 19.58 2.85
N VAL A 175 7.94 18.76 3.27
CA VAL A 175 8.90 19.10 4.32
C VAL A 175 9.75 20.31 3.92
N ALA A 176 10.32 20.30 2.72
CA ALA A 176 11.11 21.41 2.19
C ALA A 176 10.28 22.69 2.07
N GLY A 177 9.01 22.58 1.65
CA GLY A 177 8.08 23.70 1.57
C GLY A 177 7.76 24.31 2.94
N VAL A 178 7.49 23.48 3.96
CA VAL A 178 7.28 23.94 5.35
C VAL A 178 8.53 24.64 5.87
N VAL A 179 9.72 24.05 5.69
CA VAL A 179 10.98 24.64 6.15
C VAL A 179 11.27 25.97 5.46
N ALA A 180 11.05 26.06 4.14
CA ALA A 180 11.23 27.30 3.39
C ALA A 180 10.27 28.41 3.86
N LEU A 181 8.99 28.08 4.11
CA LEU A 181 8.02 29.03 4.64
C LEU A 181 8.37 29.49 6.05
N LEU A 182 8.72 28.56 6.94
CA LEU A 182 9.12 28.89 8.31
C LEU A 182 10.43 29.67 8.36
N GLY A 183 11.38 29.41 7.45
CA GLY A 183 12.62 30.17 7.31
C GLY A 183 12.41 31.57 6.68
N SER A 184 11.38 31.73 5.83
CA SER A 184 11.02 33.04 5.27
C SER A 184 10.48 34.01 6.32
N LEU A 185 9.82 33.51 7.37
CA LEU A 185 9.26 34.32 8.46
C LEU A 185 10.35 35.13 9.18
N PRO A 186 11.42 34.55 9.76
CA PRO A 186 12.47 35.32 10.41
C PRO A 186 13.34 36.08 9.40
N LEU A 187 13.45 35.67 8.14
CA LEU A 187 14.16 36.46 7.12
C LEU A 187 13.45 37.78 6.79
N ALA A 188 12.11 37.81 6.85
CA ALA A 188 11.36 39.07 6.81
C ALA A 188 11.60 39.94 8.06
N TRP A 189 11.97 39.33 9.19
CA TRP A 189 12.28 40.01 10.46
C TRP A 189 13.76 40.41 10.60
N MET A 190 14.69 39.74 9.91
CA MET A 190 16.14 39.97 10.00
C MET A 190 16.62 41.25 9.31
N PHE A 191 15.78 41.91 8.49
CA PHE A 191 16.10 43.22 7.90
C PHE A 191 15.83 44.42 8.84
N GLY A 192 15.56 44.18 10.13
CA GLY A 192 15.61 45.21 11.18
C GLY A 192 14.31 46.02 11.37
N ALA A 193 14.41 47.14 12.11
CA ALA A 193 13.29 48.00 12.54
C ALA A 193 12.36 48.45 11.39
N THR A 194 12.89 48.56 10.17
CA THR A 194 12.16 48.90 8.96
C THR A 194 11.18 47.81 8.51
N GLY A 195 11.45 46.53 8.74
CA GLY A 195 10.54 45.43 8.36
C GLY A 195 9.28 45.37 9.24
N LEU A 196 9.42 45.63 10.54
CA LEU A 196 8.30 45.77 11.48
C LEU A 196 7.52 47.07 11.27
N GLU A 197 8.21 48.18 10.98
CA GLU A 197 7.55 49.42 10.56
C GLU A 197 6.80 49.27 9.23
N TYR A 198 7.27 48.47 8.27
CA TYR A 198 6.55 48.18 7.02
C TYR A 198 5.41 47.16 7.16
N ALA A 199 5.46 46.26 8.15
CA ALA A 199 4.40 45.29 8.42
C ALA A 199 3.32 45.84 9.37
N PHE A 200 3.69 46.70 10.33
CA PHE A 200 2.82 47.17 11.41
C PHE A 200 2.77 48.69 11.62
N GLY A 201 3.58 49.47 10.90
CA GLY A 201 3.54 50.93 10.96
C GLY A 201 2.22 51.51 10.46
N GLU A 202 1.83 52.67 11.00
CA GLU A 202 0.63 53.39 10.58
C GLU A 202 0.73 53.77 9.10
N GLY A 203 -0.29 53.44 8.31
CA GLY A 203 -0.31 53.69 6.86
C GLY A 203 0.25 52.58 5.98
N THR A 204 0.82 51.51 6.55
CA THR A 204 1.24 50.35 5.78
C THR A 204 0.04 49.54 5.29
N ALA A 205 0.03 49.23 3.99
CA ALA A 205 -1.11 48.60 3.37
C ALA A 205 -1.33 47.18 3.96
N TRP A 206 -2.61 46.85 4.18
CA TRP A 206 -3.11 45.54 4.62
C TRP A 206 -2.45 44.28 3.98
N PRO A 207 -1.99 44.28 2.70
CA PRO A 207 -1.29 43.14 2.10
C PRO A 207 -0.06 42.66 2.89
N SER A 208 0.74 43.55 3.47
CA SER A 208 1.99 43.17 4.16
C SER A 208 1.77 42.30 5.40
N ARG A 209 0.56 42.34 5.99
CA ARG A 209 0.16 41.51 7.15
C ARG A 209 -0.42 40.16 6.76
N ILE A 210 -1.03 40.07 5.59
CA ILE A 210 -1.74 38.88 5.12
C ILE A 210 -0.75 37.83 4.59
N VAL A 211 0.34 38.25 3.94
CA VAL A 211 1.34 37.31 3.38
C VAL A 211 1.97 36.42 4.46
N PRO A 212 2.54 36.95 5.58
CA PRO A 212 3.18 36.12 6.59
C PRO A 212 2.18 35.18 7.30
N LEU A 213 0.94 35.65 7.52
CA LEU A 213 -0.12 34.84 8.11
C LEU A 213 -0.57 33.70 7.19
N ALA A 214 -0.69 33.98 5.88
CA ALA A 214 -1.01 32.95 4.90
C ALA A 214 0.13 31.92 4.75
N CYS A 215 1.39 32.37 4.77
CA CYS A 215 2.56 31.49 4.80
C CYS A 215 2.59 30.61 6.05
N LEU A 216 2.30 31.16 7.23
CA LEU A 216 2.22 30.41 8.49
C LEU A 216 1.09 29.38 8.45
N ALA A 217 -0.10 29.77 7.97
CA ALA A 217 -1.24 28.88 7.83
C ALA A 217 -0.96 27.73 6.83
N ALA A 218 -0.32 28.03 5.70
CA ALA A 218 0.09 27.03 4.72
C ALA A 218 1.15 26.07 5.30
N ALA A 219 2.11 26.56 6.08
CA ALA A 219 3.10 25.73 6.75
C ALA A 219 2.44 24.79 7.78
N LEU A 220 1.50 25.29 8.59
CA LEU A 220 0.74 24.47 9.55
C LEU A 220 -0.11 23.40 8.84
N ALA A 221 -0.76 23.74 7.73
CA ALA A 221 -1.49 22.75 6.94
C ALA A 221 -0.56 21.69 6.34
N GLY A 222 0.66 22.07 5.93
CA GLY A 222 1.73 21.15 5.54
C GLY A 222 2.10 20.17 6.65
N ILE A 223 2.30 20.66 7.87
CA ILE A 223 2.63 19.85 9.06
C ILE A 223 1.48 18.89 9.41
N VAL A 224 0.23 19.36 9.40
CA VAL A 224 -0.95 18.53 9.68
C VAL A 224 -1.09 17.42 8.63
N ASN A 225 -0.82 17.70 7.36
CA ASN A 225 -0.82 16.68 6.31
C ASN A 225 0.31 15.67 6.48
N LEU A 226 1.50 16.09 6.90
CA LEU A 226 2.61 15.18 7.22
C LEU A 226 2.25 14.26 8.39
N ALA A 227 1.61 14.78 9.44
CA ALA A 227 1.24 14.03 10.64
C ALA A 227 0.05 13.08 10.41
N THR A 228 -0.97 13.52 9.69
CA THR A 228 -2.26 12.79 9.59
C THR A 228 -2.48 12.10 8.25
N ARG A 229 -1.64 12.37 7.24
CA ARG A 229 -1.82 11.96 5.83
C ARG A 229 -3.17 12.38 5.24
N ARG A 230 -3.81 13.39 5.85
CA ARG A 230 -5.10 13.98 5.46
C ARG A 230 -4.94 15.49 5.35
N GLY A 231 -5.76 16.14 4.53
CA GLY A 231 -5.78 17.61 4.44
C GLY A 231 -4.95 18.23 3.31
N GLY A 232 -4.53 17.45 2.30
CA GLY A 232 -3.89 18.00 1.10
C GLY A 232 -4.72 19.07 0.35
N THR A 233 -6.05 19.02 0.48
CA THR A 233 -6.97 20.06 -0.04
C THR A 233 -6.78 21.42 0.67
N TRP A 234 -6.52 21.42 1.97
CA TRP A 234 -6.22 22.64 2.74
C TRP A 234 -4.87 23.24 2.35
N ILE A 235 -3.86 22.40 2.06
CA ILE A 235 -2.57 22.88 1.54
C ILE A 235 -2.77 23.64 0.23
N VAL A 236 -3.54 23.07 -0.70
CA VAL A 236 -3.81 23.71 -2.00
C VAL A 236 -4.51 25.06 -1.85
N LEU A 237 -5.53 25.14 -0.99
CA LEU A 237 -6.27 26.37 -0.71
C LEU A 237 -5.37 27.44 -0.09
N LEU A 238 -4.65 27.10 0.99
CA LEU A 238 -3.85 28.05 1.75
C LEU A 238 -2.59 28.48 0.98
N ALA A 239 -1.95 27.58 0.24
CA ALA A 239 -0.81 27.92 -0.59
C ALA A 239 -1.20 28.86 -1.76
N SER A 240 -2.38 28.68 -2.34
CA SER A 240 -2.88 29.56 -3.42
C SER A 240 -3.29 30.94 -2.91
N ILE A 241 -3.89 31.01 -1.71
CA ILE A 241 -4.17 32.27 -1.02
C ILE A 241 -2.85 32.99 -0.69
N GLY A 242 -1.86 32.26 -0.17
CA GLY A 242 -0.52 32.80 0.13
C GLY A 242 0.19 33.32 -1.12
N ALA A 243 0.09 32.62 -2.25
CA ALA A 243 0.68 33.05 -3.52
C ALA A 243 0.02 34.33 -4.06
N GLY A 244 -1.33 34.42 -3.98
CA GLY A 244 -2.06 35.63 -4.35
C GLY A 244 -1.69 36.84 -3.48
N ALA A 245 -1.51 36.63 -2.18
CA ALA A 245 -1.07 37.67 -1.26
C ALA A 245 0.38 38.11 -1.53
N LEU A 246 1.29 37.16 -1.74
CA LEU A 246 2.71 37.42 -2.06
C LEU A 246 2.85 38.18 -3.37
N TRP A 247 2.07 37.84 -4.40
CA TRP A 247 2.05 38.56 -5.67
C TRP A 247 1.57 40.00 -5.52
N ALA A 248 0.47 40.23 -4.79
CA ALA A 248 -0.02 41.59 -4.57
C ALA A 248 0.96 42.44 -3.76
N PHE A 249 1.73 41.83 -2.87
CA PHE A 249 2.84 42.48 -2.18
C PHE A 249 3.93 42.90 -3.17
N LEU A 250 4.41 41.99 -4.03
CA LEU A 250 5.43 42.29 -5.05
C LEU A 250 4.99 43.35 -6.07
N ASN A 251 3.72 43.36 -6.46
CA ASN A 251 3.20 44.27 -7.48
C ASN A 251 2.89 45.67 -6.94
N ARG A 252 2.78 45.82 -5.61
CA ARG A 252 2.49 47.10 -4.94
C ARG A 252 3.75 47.82 -4.48
N PHE A 253 4.80 47.06 -4.17
CA PHE A 253 6.10 47.59 -3.82
C PHE A 253 7.05 47.36 -4.99
N GLU A 254 7.26 48.39 -5.83
CA GLU A 254 8.39 48.46 -6.79
C GLU A 254 9.71 48.59 -5.99
N ALA A 255 10.03 47.58 -5.17
CA ALA A 255 11.31 47.52 -4.49
C ALA A 255 12.34 46.94 -5.49
N PRO A 256 13.49 47.60 -5.68
CA PRO A 256 14.48 47.22 -6.69
C PRO A 256 15.16 45.87 -6.42
N ASP A 257 15.00 45.29 -5.23
CA ASP A 257 15.52 43.97 -4.89
C ASP A 257 14.42 43.11 -4.24
N PRO A 258 13.90 42.08 -4.93
CA PRO A 258 13.11 41.05 -4.28
C PRO A 258 14.02 40.28 -3.33
N GLY A 259 14.09 40.72 -2.08
CA GLY A 259 14.96 40.14 -1.07
C GLY A 259 14.73 38.64 -0.90
N LEU A 260 15.74 37.91 -0.42
CA LEU A 260 15.76 36.46 -0.25
C LEU A 260 14.47 35.88 0.37
N GLY A 261 13.84 36.59 1.32
CA GLY A 261 12.57 36.17 1.94
C GLY A 261 11.42 35.96 0.95
N THR A 262 11.32 36.76 -0.12
CA THR A 262 10.29 36.59 -1.16
C THR A 262 10.52 35.34 -2.02
N LEU A 263 11.79 35.03 -2.31
CA LEU A 263 12.19 33.81 -3.02
C LEU A 263 11.91 32.57 -2.17
N PHE A 264 12.21 32.60 -0.88
CA PHE A 264 11.89 31.51 0.05
C PHE A 264 10.39 31.31 0.22
N ALA A 265 9.60 32.38 0.29
CA ALA A 265 8.15 32.31 0.37
C ALA A 265 7.55 31.71 -0.92
N GLY A 266 7.97 32.19 -2.10
CA GLY A 266 7.52 31.66 -3.38
C GLY A 266 7.89 30.20 -3.59
N ALA A 267 9.14 29.83 -3.30
CA ALA A 267 9.61 28.45 -3.36
C ALA A 267 8.87 27.54 -2.37
N GLY A 268 8.63 28.02 -1.14
CA GLY A 268 7.90 27.27 -0.13
C GLY A 268 6.46 26.95 -0.52
N LEU A 269 5.75 27.92 -1.09
CA LEU A 269 4.39 27.73 -1.60
C LEU A 269 4.36 26.76 -2.79
N ALA A 270 5.30 26.88 -3.73
CA ALA A 270 5.40 25.99 -4.88
C ALA A 270 5.68 24.53 -4.46
N LEU A 271 6.60 24.32 -3.51
CA LEU A 271 6.95 23.00 -2.99
C LEU A 271 5.78 22.35 -2.24
N LEU A 272 5.01 23.14 -1.48
CA LEU A 272 3.77 22.66 -0.85
C LEU A 272 2.72 22.20 -1.87
N LEU A 273 2.55 22.93 -2.98
CA LEU A 273 1.62 22.56 -4.05
C LEU A 273 2.07 21.28 -4.78
N VAL A 274 3.36 21.12 -5.05
CA VAL A 274 3.94 19.88 -5.61
C VAL A 274 3.72 18.71 -4.65
N GLY A 275 3.94 18.91 -3.35
CA GLY A 275 3.68 17.92 -2.32
C GLY A 275 2.20 17.54 -2.15
N ALA A 276 1.28 18.45 -2.50
CA ALA A 276 -0.17 18.24 -2.49
C ALA A 276 -0.74 17.84 -3.86
N TYR A 277 0.10 17.46 -4.84
CA TYR A 277 -0.33 17.13 -6.20
C TYR A 277 -1.42 16.04 -6.27
N ASP A 278 -1.42 15.08 -5.34
CA ASP A 278 -2.47 14.05 -5.30
C ASP A 278 -3.85 14.62 -4.91
N ALA A 279 -3.89 15.67 -4.11
CA ALA A 279 -5.13 16.38 -3.81
C ALA A 279 -5.60 17.18 -5.04
N LEU A 280 -4.68 17.83 -5.76
CA LEU A 280 -4.96 18.50 -7.03
C LEU A 280 -5.55 17.53 -8.07
N ARG A 281 -4.98 16.33 -8.18
CA ARG A 281 -5.42 15.30 -9.14
C ARG A 281 -6.76 14.67 -8.78
N LYS A 282 -7.01 14.44 -7.49
CA LYS A 282 -8.25 13.77 -7.03
C LYS A 282 -9.45 14.71 -6.97
N TRP A 283 -9.21 15.98 -6.67
CA TRP A 283 -10.26 16.96 -6.39
C TRP A 283 -10.04 18.26 -7.20
N PRO A 284 -10.30 18.23 -8.52
CA PRO A 284 -10.07 19.37 -9.41
C PRO A 284 -10.88 20.62 -9.02
N GLU A 285 -12.04 20.45 -8.36
CA GLU A 285 -12.85 21.54 -7.82
C GLU A 285 -12.08 22.38 -6.77
N THR A 286 -11.23 21.74 -5.97
CA THR A 286 -10.35 22.43 -5.01
C THR A 286 -9.37 23.35 -5.70
N VAL A 287 -8.96 23.03 -6.93
CA VAL A 287 -8.09 23.89 -7.74
C VAL A 287 -8.84 25.14 -8.17
N GLY A 288 -10.08 24.98 -8.63
CA GLY A 288 -10.95 26.11 -8.99
C GLY A 288 -11.17 27.06 -7.81
N LEU A 289 -11.49 26.53 -6.63
CA LEU A 289 -11.66 27.31 -5.40
C LEU A 289 -10.36 27.98 -4.94
N ALA A 290 -9.21 27.31 -5.07
CA ALA A 290 -7.92 27.83 -4.67
C ALA A 290 -7.43 28.94 -5.62
N CYS A 291 -7.61 28.77 -6.93
CA CYS A 291 -7.36 29.80 -7.93
C CYS A 291 -8.28 31.01 -7.74
N ALA A 292 -9.56 30.78 -7.45
CA ALA A 292 -10.52 31.85 -7.13
C ALA A 292 -10.10 32.63 -5.88
N GLY A 293 -9.77 31.93 -4.79
CA GLY A 293 -9.30 32.55 -3.56
C GLY A 293 -8.02 33.37 -3.77
N GLY A 294 -7.04 32.81 -4.47
CA GLY A 294 -5.80 33.51 -4.82
C GLY A 294 -6.03 34.75 -5.69
N ALA A 295 -6.93 34.66 -6.69
CA ALA A 295 -7.27 35.77 -7.57
C ALA A 295 -8.06 36.88 -6.84
N ILE A 296 -9.00 36.53 -5.97
CA ILE A 296 -9.75 37.48 -5.14
C ILE A 296 -8.79 38.24 -4.21
N VAL A 297 -7.87 37.53 -3.56
CA VAL A 297 -6.87 38.13 -2.68
C VAL A 297 -5.91 39.03 -3.47
N ALA A 298 -5.41 38.57 -4.61
CA ALA A 298 -4.56 39.39 -5.48
C ALA A 298 -5.27 40.68 -5.95
N TYR A 299 -6.55 40.58 -6.32
CA TYR A 299 -7.37 41.70 -6.76
C TYR A 299 -7.62 42.73 -5.65
N GLN A 300 -8.07 42.27 -4.47
CA GLN A 300 -8.33 43.15 -3.32
C GLN A 300 -7.08 43.90 -2.86
N LEU A 301 -5.90 43.30 -3.03
CA LEU A 301 -4.64 43.84 -2.53
C LEU A 301 -3.88 44.69 -3.56
N ALA A 302 -4.01 44.39 -4.86
CA ALA A 302 -3.37 45.13 -5.97
C ALA A 302 -4.25 46.25 -6.57
N GLY A 303 -5.56 46.28 -6.25
CA GLY A 303 -6.50 47.34 -6.66
C GLY A 303 -7.22 47.09 -8.00
N PRO A 304 -8.27 47.89 -8.31
CA PRO A 304 -9.26 47.60 -9.36
C PRO A 304 -8.75 47.72 -10.81
N ARG A 305 -7.50 48.16 -11.02
CA ARG A 305 -6.93 48.30 -12.38
C ARG A 305 -6.53 46.97 -13.03
N ASN A 306 -6.48 45.88 -12.28
CA ASN A 306 -6.05 44.56 -12.77
C ASN A 306 -7.24 43.60 -12.98
N TRP A 307 -8.18 43.99 -13.85
CA TRP A 307 -9.38 43.23 -14.23
C TRP A 307 -9.10 41.85 -14.83
N VAL A 308 -7.91 41.66 -15.39
CA VAL A 308 -7.42 40.39 -15.96
C VAL A 308 -7.54 39.23 -14.96
N TRP A 309 -7.43 39.49 -13.65
CA TRP A 309 -7.52 38.45 -12.62
C TRP A 309 -8.93 38.09 -12.20
N ILE A 310 -9.90 39.01 -12.36
CA ILE A 310 -11.32 38.64 -12.25
C ILE A 310 -11.66 37.68 -13.38
N VAL A 311 -11.14 37.93 -14.59
CA VAL A 311 -11.34 37.07 -15.76
C VAL A 311 -10.65 35.71 -15.56
N LEU A 312 -9.40 35.68 -15.08
CA LEU A 312 -8.69 34.42 -14.81
C LEU A 312 -9.28 33.63 -13.62
N GLY A 313 -9.71 34.31 -12.55
CA GLY A 313 -10.39 33.69 -11.42
C GLY A 313 -11.77 33.15 -11.79
N ALA A 314 -12.55 33.91 -12.57
CA ALA A 314 -13.84 33.46 -13.11
C ALA A 314 -13.67 32.32 -14.13
N ALA A 315 -12.64 32.36 -14.98
CA ALA A 315 -12.33 31.27 -15.92
C ALA A 315 -11.87 30.00 -15.18
N ALA A 316 -11.10 30.12 -14.10
CA ALA A 316 -10.69 28.98 -13.27
C ALA A 316 -11.89 28.38 -12.51
N LEU A 317 -12.81 29.21 -12.00
CA LEU A 317 -14.08 28.76 -11.41
C LEU A 317 -14.98 28.08 -12.44
N ALA A 318 -15.10 28.65 -13.65
CA ALA A 318 -15.89 28.09 -14.74
C ALA A 318 -15.30 26.76 -15.23
N GLY A 319 -13.96 26.66 -15.33
CA GLY A 319 -13.27 25.41 -15.67
C GLY A 319 -13.43 24.32 -14.61
N GLY A 320 -13.37 24.69 -13.32
CA GLY A 320 -13.65 23.78 -12.21
C GLY A 320 -15.12 23.31 -12.18
N ALA A 321 -16.08 24.21 -12.39
CA ALA A 321 -17.50 23.89 -12.46
C ALA A 321 -17.86 23.04 -13.70
N PHE A 322 -17.21 23.28 -14.84
CA PHE A 322 -17.38 22.46 -16.05
C PHE A 322 -16.83 21.04 -15.86
N ALA A 323 -15.72 20.88 -15.13
CA ALA A 323 -15.19 19.56 -14.77
C ALA A 323 -16.11 18.80 -13.80
N PHE A 324 -16.85 19.51 -12.93
CA PHE A 324 -17.84 18.94 -12.01
C PHE A 324 -19.10 18.45 -12.74
N LEU A 325 -19.63 19.24 -13.69
CA LEU A 325 -20.84 18.91 -14.46
C LEU A 325 -20.65 17.76 -15.47
N ARG A 326 -19.41 17.36 -15.76
CA ARG A 326 -19.08 16.27 -16.69
C ARG A 326 -19.00 14.89 -16.01
N ARG A 327 -19.20 14.83 -14.70
CA ARG A 327 -19.33 13.59 -13.91
C ARG A 327 -20.78 13.32 -13.59
#